data_AF-A0A7C0WV29-F1
#
_entry.id   AF-A0A7C0WV29-F1
#
_cell.length_a   1.000
_cell.length_b   1.000
_cell.length_c   1.000
_cell.angle_alpha   90.00
_cell.angle_beta   90.00
_cell.angle_gamma   90.00
#
_symmetry.space_group_name_H-M   'P 1'
#
loop_
_entity.id
_entity.type
_entity.pdbx_description
1 polymer ?
#
loop_
_entity_poly.entity_id
_entity_poly.type
_entity_poly.pdbx_seq_one_letter_code
_entity_poly.pdbx_strand_id
1 'polypeptide(L)'
;MPQDIDQVLALEIKKEMADRYFGFRKLIEEDIQDYDDQVLASSLRLEQKIGFDLVRIYILLKDEKLIHEFIKLTGLEQLIFFDPYLTESPTIRKRVFAGQNIHGLTRSGRFKNMILDTYDKLVSDVDEYRANLMELSRNRQNIADEIKVFYRKNDLGTMLNFLQGLGGTEAYKSGHMEGGLNPQAGIQLEKKMRVEPPPPAEELLPVIPRVTPLAKIKGPLKKIIDRAYALQGDLDLKDLVRP
;
A
#
# COMPACT_ATOMS: atom_id res chain seq x y z
N MET A 1 10.34 -0.07 -58.14
CA MET A 1 9.60 1.20 -58.26
C MET A 1 8.24 1.17 -57.54
N PRO A 2 7.26 0.29 -57.83
CA PRO A 2 6.05 0.18 -56.97
C PRO A 2 6.31 -0.63 -55.68
N GLN A 3 7.18 -1.65 -55.73
CA GLN A 3 7.53 -2.48 -54.56
C GLN A 3 8.23 -1.69 -53.42
N ASP A 4 8.97 -0.64 -53.74
CA ASP A 4 9.69 0.17 -52.74
C ASP A 4 8.75 1.04 -51.90
N ILE A 5 7.65 1.53 -52.49
CA ILE A 5 6.66 2.36 -51.81
C ILE A 5 5.85 1.52 -50.83
N ASP A 6 5.43 0.32 -51.25
CA ASP A 6 4.67 -0.60 -50.40
C ASP A 6 5.50 -1.08 -49.20
N GLN A 7 6.80 -1.28 -49.38
CA GLN A 7 7.73 -1.64 -48.30
C GLN A 7 7.95 -0.49 -47.31
N VAL A 8 8.12 0.74 -47.80
CA VAL A 8 8.26 1.93 -46.94
C VAL A 8 6.97 2.19 -46.15
N LEU A 9 5.81 2.08 -46.81
CA LEU A 9 4.50 2.24 -46.16
C LEU A 9 4.27 1.16 -45.10
N ALA A 10 4.62 -0.09 -45.39
CA ALA A 10 4.53 -1.17 -44.43
C ALA A 10 5.41 -0.88 -43.20
N LEU A 11 6.68 -0.50 -43.38
CA LEU A 11 7.59 -0.18 -42.29
C LEU A 11 7.08 0.97 -41.42
N GLU A 12 6.50 2.00 -42.03
CA GLU A 12 5.94 3.15 -41.32
C GLU A 12 4.72 2.75 -40.47
N ILE A 13 3.82 1.92 -41.02
CA ILE A 13 2.68 1.36 -40.29
C ILE A 13 3.15 0.47 -39.13
N LYS A 14 4.18 -0.38 -39.33
CA LYS A 14 4.74 -1.23 -38.25
C LYS A 14 5.29 -0.37 -37.12
N LYS A 15 6.00 0.71 -37.46
CA LYS A 15 6.58 1.64 -36.51
C LYS A 15 5.49 2.38 -35.73
N GLU A 16 4.49 2.93 -36.40
CA GLU A 16 3.38 3.63 -35.74
C GLU A 16 2.60 2.71 -34.78
N MET A 17 2.33 1.47 -35.20
CA MET A 17 1.67 0.47 -34.34
C MET A 17 2.52 0.12 -33.11
N ALA A 18 3.82 -0.08 -33.29
CA ALA A 18 4.74 -0.37 -32.20
C ALA A 18 4.83 0.82 -31.23
N ASP A 19 5.05 2.03 -31.73
CA ASP A 19 5.17 3.25 -30.94
C ASP A 19 3.90 3.49 -30.10
N ARG A 20 2.72 3.24 -30.69
CA ARG A 20 1.45 3.34 -29.98
C ARG A 20 1.30 2.29 -28.89
N TYR A 21 1.62 1.03 -29.19
CA TYR A 21 1.56 -0.07 -28.22
C TYR A 21 2.51 0.17 -27.03
N PHE A 22 3.79 0.45 -27.31
CA PHE A 22 4.80 0.66 -26.27
C PHE A 22 4.57 1.97 -25.51
N GLY A 23 4.04 3.01 -26.16
CA GLY A 23 3.63 4.25 -25.49
C GLY A 23 2.54 4.01 -24.45
N PHE A 24 1.46 3.32 -24.82
CA PHE A 24 0.39 2.99 -23.86
C PHE A 24 0.85 2.02 -22.77
N ARG A 25 1.67 1.03 -23.13
CA ARG A 25 2.26 0.12 -22.15
C ARG A 25 3.09 0.86 -21.12
N LYS A 26 3.91 1.84 -21.53
CA LYS A 26 4.72 2.66 -20.64
C LYS A 26 3.86 3.44 -19.64
N LEU A 27 2.73 4.00 -20.09
CA LEU A 27 1.79 4.70 -19.21
C LEU A 27 1.23 3.76 -18.13
N ILE A 28 0.79 2.55 -18.53
CA ILE A 28 0.29 1.56 -17.58
C ILE A 28 1.39 1.13 -16.59
N GLU A 29 2.62 0.94 -17.07
CA GLU A 29 3.76 0.61 -16.20
C GLU A 29 4.09 1.74 -15.21
N GLU A 30 3.97 3.00 -15.62
CA GLU A 30 4.10 4.17 -14.74
C GLU A 30 2.99 4.20 -13.68
N ASP A 31 1.73 3.96 -14.06
CA ASP A 31 0.60 3.92 -13.11
C ASP A 31 0.73 2.77 -12.09
N ILE A 32 1.28 1.62 -12.51
CA ILE A 32 1.59 0.50 -11.60
C ILE A 32 2.68 0.90 -10.61
N GLN A 33 3.75 1.54 -11.08
CA GLN A 33 4.83 1.99 -10.21
C GLN A 33 4.34 3.02 -9.19
N ASP A 34 3.54 3.99 -9.62
CA ASP A 34 2.95 5.00 -8.74
C ASP A 34 2.03 4.35 -7.69
N TYR A 35 1.26 3.33 -8.08
CA TYR A 35 0.46 2.54 -7.14
C TYR A 35 1.33 1.82 -6.11
N ASP A 36 2.39 1.13 -6.54
CA ASP A 36 3.30 0.40 -5.65
C ASP A 36 3.99 1.36 -4.66
N ASP A 37 4.41 2.53 -5.11
CA ASP A 37 5.00 3.57 -4.27
C ASP A 37 4.00 4.08 -3.21
N GLN A 38 2.73 4.30 -3.60
CA GLN A 38 1.67 4.69 -2.67
C GLN A 38 1.36 3.60 -1.64
N VAL A 39 1.41 2.32 -2.03
CA VAL A 39 1.24 1.18 -1.12
C VAL A 39 2.37 1.16 -0.09
N LEU A 40 3.63 1.28 -0.54
CA LEU A 40 4.80 1.36 0.33
C LEU A 40 4.72 2.52 1.32
N ALA A 41 4.38 3.72 0.84
CA ALA A 41 4.20 4.89 1.67
C ALA A 41 3.08 4.70 2.71
N SER A 42 1.99 4.05 2.32
CA SER A 42 0.87 3.74 3.21
C SER A 42 1.25 2.73 4.30
N SER A 43 2.06 1.72 3.97
CA SER A 43 2.62 0.76 4.92
C SER A 43 3.54 1.44 5.95
N LEU A 44 4.48 2.25 5.48
CA LEU A 44 5.36 3.05 6.34
C LEU A 44 4.57 3.98 7.27
N ARG A 45 3.55 4.65 6.74
CA ARG A 45 2.68 5.54 7.53
C ARG A 45 1.89 4.77 8.59
N LEU A 46 1.36 3.59 8.23
CA LEU A 46 0.68 2.70 9.16
C LEU A 46 1.60 2.35 10.34
N GLU A 47 2.82 1.90 10.09
CA GLU A 47 3.76 1.55 11.16
C GLU A 47 4.15 2.76 12.02
N GLN A 48 4.48 3.90 11.39
CA GLN A 48 5.00 5.07 12.09
C GLN A 48 3.94 5.85 12.87
N LYS A 49 2.71 5.90 12.38
CA LYS A 49 1.62 6.62 13.06
C LYS A 49 0.84 5.68 13.99
N ILE A 50 0.09 4.76 13.40
CA ILE A 50 -0.82 3.86 14.12
C ILE A 50 -0.03 2.90 15.00
N GLY A 51 1.05 2.31 14.48
CA GLY A 51 1.92 1.43 15.26
C GLY A 51 2.49 2.14 16.48
N PHE A 52 3.11 3.32 16.30
CA PHE A 52 3.71 4.05 17.41
C PHE A 52 2.68 4.54 18.43
N ASP A 53 1.48 4.95 17.99
CA ASP A 53 0.41 5.35 18.91
C ASP A 53 -0.11 4.17 19.75
N LEU A 54 -0.29 3.00 19.13
CA LEU A 54 -0.65 1.79 19.87
C LEU A 54 0.45 1.40 20.87
N VAL A 55 1.71 1.42 20.45
CA VAL A 55 2.85 1.12 21.33
C VAL A 55 2.94 2.11 22.50
N ARG A 56 2.71 3.42 22.28
CA ARG A 56 2.61 4.41 23.38
C ARG A 56 1.57 3.98 24.39
N ILE A 57 0.36 3.67 23.91
CA ILE A 57 -0.75 3.28 24.79
C ILE A 57 -0.39 2.00 25.55
N TYR A 58 0.15 0.98 24.89
CA TYR A 58 0.56 -0.27 25.54
C TYR A 58 1.61 -0.05 26.63
N ILE A 59 2.64 0.75 26.35
CA ILE A 59 3.67 1.10 27.35
C ILE A 59 3.08 1.85 28.55
N LEU A 60 2.11 2.73 28.31
CA LEU A 60 1.46 3.49 29.40
C LEU A 60 0.53 2.61 30.21
N LEU A 61 -0.21 1.71 29.57
CA LEU A 61 -1.08 0.75 30.24
C LEU A 61 -0.29 -0.27 31.06
N LYS A 62 0.89 -0.71 30.57
CA LYS A 62 1.87 -1.61 31.21
C LYS A 62 1.37 -3.04 31.50
N ASP A 63 0.14 -3.18 31.96
CA ASP A 63 -0.51 -4.43 32.33
C ASP A 63 -1.29 -5.02 31.15
N GLU A 64 -1.06 -6.30 30.86
CA GLU A 64 -1.68 -7.02 29.74
C GLU A 64 -3.21 -7.07 29.84
N LYS A 65 -3.78 -7.17 31.05
CA LYS A 65 -5.23 -7.18 31.23
C LYS A 65 -5.84 -5.82 30.89
N LEU A 66 -5.18 -4.74 31.28
CA LEU A 66 -5.61 -3.38 30.90
C LEU A 66 -5.49 -3.15 29.39
N ILE A 67 -4.48 -3.72 28.74
CA ILE A 67 -4.34 -3.68 27.27
C ILE A 67 -5.48 -4.43 26.60
N HIS A 68 -5.83 -5.64 27.07
CA HIS A 68 -6.97 -6.38 26.54
C HIS A 68 -8.31 -5.65 26.77
N GLU A 69 -8.52 -5.06 27.95
CA GLU A 69 -9.69 -4.23 28.23
C GLU A 69 -9.76 -3.03 27.26
N PHE A 70 -8.62 -2.39 26.98
CA PHE A 70 -8.51 -1.31 26.02
C PHE A 70 -8.86 -1.77 24.59
N ILE A 71 -8.24 -2.85 24.09
CA ILE A 71 -8.52 -3.38 22.74
C ILE A 71 -10.01 -3.72 22.57
N LYS A 72 -10.60 -4.40 23.55
CA LYS A 72 -12.04 -4.70 23.55
C LYS A 72 -12.91 -3.45 23.56
N LEU A 73 -12.52 -2.43 24.32
CA LEU A 73 -13.25 -1.16 24.41
C LEU A 73 -13.18 -0.36 23.09
N THR A 74 -12.04 -0.41 22.42
CA THR A 74 -11.81 0.33 21.17
C THR A 74 -12.48 -0.30 19.96
N GLY A 75 -12.85 -1.58 20.04
CA GLY A 75 -13.43 -2.35 18.92
C GLY A 75 -12.38 -2.95 17.99
N LEU A 76 -11.11 -2.95 18.40
CA LEU A 76 -10.06 -3.70 17.73
C LEU A 76 -10.25 -5.19 18.05
N GLU A 77 -10.32 -6.04 17.04
CA GLU A 77 -10.60 -7.48 17.20
C GLU A 77 -9.38 -8.28 17.71
N GLN A 78 -8.18 -7.74 17.50
CA GLN A 78 -6.92 -8.38 17.84
C GLN A 78 -5.92 -7.38 18.41
N LEU A 79 -4.92 -7.90 19.12
CA LEU A 79 -3.77 -7.14 19.62
C LEU A 79 -2.84 -6.76 18.46
N ILE A 80 -3.20 -5.72 17.71
CA ILE A 80 -2.38 -5.23 16.60
C ILE A 80 -1.12 -4.57 17.19
N PHE A 81 0.06 -4.91 16.64
CA PHE A 81 1.36 -4.37 17.06
C PHE A 81 1.72 -4.58 18.54
N PHE A 82 1.16 -5.59 19.20
CA PHE A 82 1.56 -5.96 20.56
C PHE A 82 2.69 -6.98 20.52
N ASP A 83 3.79 -6.65 21.16
CA ASP A 83 4.87 -7.56 21.51
C ASP A 83 5.21 -7.28 22.99
N PRO A 84 5.20 -8.30 23.87
CA PRO A 84 5.57 -8.15 25.28
C PRO A 84 6.88 -7.37 25.48
N TYR A 85 7.87 -7.55 24.59
CA TYR A 85 9.17 -6.84 24.65
C TYR A 85 9.05 -5.32 24.49
N LEU A 86 7.96 -4.81 23.90
CA LEU A 86 7.73 -3.36 23.75
C LEU A 86 7.56 -2.66 25.09
N THR A 87 7.03 -3.36 26.09
CA THR A 87 6.82 -2.81 27.43
C THR A 87 8.10 -2.76 28.25
N GLU A 88 9.09 -3.59 27.90
CA GLU A 88 10.35 -3.75 28.64
C GLU A 88 11.52 -2.98 28.01
N SER A 89 11.51 -2.77 26.69
CA SER A 89 12.63 -2.16 25.95
C SER A 89 12.77 -0.65 26.19
N PRO A 90 13.88 -0.18 26.81
CA PRO A 90 14.10 1.24 27.08
C PRO A 90 14.29 2.07 25.81
N THR A 91 14.89 1.49 24.77
CA THR A 91 15.18 2.16 23.49
C THR A 91 13.90 2.45 22.72
N ILE A 92 12.98 1.48 22.68
CA ILE A 92 11.67 1.64 22.04
C ILE A 92 10.88 2.71 22.79
N ARG A 93 10.87 2.65 24.13
CA ARG A 93 10.23 3.68 24.94
C ARG A 93 10.72 5.09 24.61
N LYS A 94 12.04 5.32 24.58
CA LYS A 94 12.58 6.64 24.20
C LYS A 94 12.17 7.06 22.79
N ARG A 95 12.29 6.17 21.80
CA ARG A 95 11.96 6.48 20.40
C ARG A 95 10.50 6.87 20.22
N VAL A 96 9.59 6.15 20.88
CA VAL A 96 8.16 6.36 20.68
C VAL A 96 7.67 7.58 21.46
N PHE A 97 8.26 7.93 22.62
CA PHE A 97 7.89 9.12 23.39
C PHE A 97 8.65 10.40 23.00
N ALA A 98 9.73 10.31 22.21
CA ALA A 98 10.50 11.46 21.75
C ALA A 98 9.62 12.48 21.03
N GLY A 99 9.74 13.77 21.41
CA GLY A 99 9.06 14.89 20.74
C GLY A 99 7.55 14.98 20.99
N GLN A 100 6.98 14.19 21.91
CA GLN A 100 5.56 14.31 22.26
C GLN A 100 5.27 15.55 23.10
N ASN A 101 4.14 16.21 22.85
CA ASN A 101 3.71 17.33 23.68
C ASN A 101 3.03 16.82 24.94
N ILE A 102 3.57 17.15 26.12
CA ILE A 102 2.92 16.84 27.39
C ILE A 102 2.22 18.08 27.93
N HIS A 103 0.96 17.94 28.34
CA HIS A 103 0.24 19.01 29.03
C HIS A 103 -0.53 18.48 30.24
N GLY A 104 -0.77 19.35 31.21
CA GLY A 104 -1.42 19.02 32.48
C GLY A 104 -0.63 19.52 33.69
N LEU A 105 -1.34 20.10 34.66
CA LEU A 105 -0.74 20.68 35.86
C LEU A 105 -0.15 19.60 36.79
N THR A 106 -0.87 18.50 36.95
CA THR A 106 -0.46 17.38 37.82
C THR A 106 0.14 16.24 37.01
N ARG A 107 0.96 15.41 37.65
CA ARG A 107 1.55 14.21 37.05
C ARG A 107 0.49 13.23 36.52
N SER A 108 -0.58 13.03 37.30
CA SER A 108 -1.75 12.25 36.87
C SER A 108 -2.48 12.88 35.68
N GLY A 109 -2.61 14.22 35.65
CA GLY A 109 -3.19 14.94 34.52
C GLY A 109 -2.39 14.75 33.24
N ARG A 110 -1.06 14.90 33.31
CA ARG A 110 -0.15 14.65 32.18
C ARG A 110 -0.29 13.23 31.62
N PHE A 111 -0.32 12.24 32.51
CA PHE A 111 -0.50 10.83 32.11
C PHE A 111 -1.83 10.58 31.40
N LYS A 112 -2.93 11.08 31.97
CA LYS A 112 -4.28 10.93 31.39
C LYS A 112 -4.37 11.58 30.03
N ASN A 113 -3.90 12.82 29.93
CA ASN A 113 -3.97 13.59 28.71
C ASN A 113 -3.13 12.95 27.61
N MET A 114 -1.94 12.43 27.92
CA MET A 114 -1.11 11.71 26.95
C MET A 114 -1.86 10.54 26.31
N ILE A 115 -2.52 9.68 27.09
CA ILE A 115 -3.27 8.55 26.54
C ILE A 115 -4.47 9.02 25.74
N LEU A 116 -5.22 10.01 26.25
CA LEU A 116 -6.41 10.51 25.57
C LEU A 116 -6.08 11.17 24.24
N ASP A 117 -5.03 11.99 24.19
CA ASP A 117 -4.58 12.67 22.98
C ASP A 117 -3.98 11.67 21.97
N THR A 118 -3.20 10.69 22.45
CA THR A 118 -2.67 9.61 21.60
C THR A 118 -3.81 8.79 21.01
N TYR A 119 -4.86 8.52 21.79
CA TYR A 119 -6.01 7.78 21.30
C TYR A 119 -6.84 8.58 20.28
N ASP A 120 -7.02 9.88 20.51
CA ASP A 120 -7.75 10.75 19.56
C ASP A 120 -7.01 10.87 18.21
N LYS A 121 -5.68 10.95 18.26
CA LYS A 121 -4.81 10.86 17.07
C LYS A 121 -4.94 9.51 16.39
N LEU A 122 -4.86 8.42 17.14
CA LEU A 122 -5.03 7.06 16.61
C LEU A 122 -6.35 6.89 15.86
N VAL A 123 -7.46 7.40 16.41
CA VAL A 123 -8.77 7.35 15.72
C VAL A 123 -8.69 8.07 14.37
N SER A 124 -8.11 9.26 14.36
CA SER A 124 -7.96 10.08 13.14
C SER A 124 -7.05 9.40 12.12
N ASP A 125 -5.92 8.85 12.56
CA ASP A 125 -4.95 8.18 11.69
C ASP A 125 -5.49 6.84 11.13
N VAL A 126 -6.30 6.10 11.90
CA VAL A 126 -6.99 4.90 11.41
C VAL A 126 -8.04 5.26 10.36
N ASP A 127 -8.82 6.32 10.58
CA ASP A 127 -9.79 6.78 9.58
C ASP A 127 -9.10 7.27 8.30
N GLU A 128 -7.99 8.00 8.44
CA GLU A 128 -7.15 8.44 7.32
C GLU A 128 -6.55 7.25 6.55
N TYR A 129 -6.02 6.25 7.26
CA TYR A 129 -5.51 5.02 6.66
C TYR A 129 -6.58 4.26 5.88
N ARG A 130 -7.78 4.14 6.42
CA ARG A 130 -8.89 3.47 5.73
C ARG A 130 -9.35 4.24 4.49
N ALA A 131 -9.35 5.57 4.54
CA ALA A 131 -9.66 6.39 3.38
C ALA A 131 -8.62 6.18 2.27
N ASN A 132 -7.33 6.17 2.62
CA ASN A 132 -6.25 5.88 1.67
C ASN A 132 -6.35 4.47 1.10
N LEU A 133 -6.70 3.47 1.91
CA LEU A 133 -6.88 2.10 1.44
C LEU A 133 -8.01 2.02 0.39
N MET A 134 -9.13 2.73 0.60
CA MET A 134 -10.20 2.82 -0.39
C MET A 134 -9.75 3.50 -1.68
N GLU A 135 -8.92 4.54 -1.58
CA GLU A 135 -8.35 5.23 -2.73
C GLU A 135 -7.40 4.33 -3.52
N LEU A 136 -6.51 3.59 -2.85
CA LEU A 136 -5.65 2.58 -3.46
C LEU A 136 -6.45 1.50 -4.19
N SER A 137 -7.50 0.96 -3.56
CA SER A 137 -8.37 -0.04 -4.22
C SER A 137 -9.05 0.53 -5.47
N ARG A 138 -9.43 1.82 -5.45
CA ARG A 138 -9.96 2.50 -6.64
C ARG A 138 -8.90 2.70 -7.73
N ASN A 139 -7.70 3.13 -7.37
CA ASN A 139 -6.60 3.33 -8.30
C ASN A 139 -6.25 2.01 -9.01
N ARG A 140 -6.14 0.92 -8.25
CA ARG A 140 -5.94 -0.43 -8.78
C ARG A 140 -7.05 -0.84 -9.74
N GLN A 141 -8.31 -0.53 -9.42
CA GLN A 141 -9.44 -0.83 -10.30
C GLN A 141 -9.36 -0.05 -11.63
N ASN A 142 -8.97 1.22 -11.58
CA ASN A 142 -8.77 2.04 -12.78
C ASN A 142 -7.67 1.43 -13.66
N ILE A 143 -6.50 1.08 -13.09
CA ILE A 143 -5.40 0.42 -13.80
C ILE A 143 -5.89 -0.88 -14.46
N ALA A 144 -6.63 -1.70 -13.72
CA ALA A 144 -7.17 -2.96 -14.24
C ALA A 144 -8.14 -2.74 -15.41
N ASP A 145 -8.95 -1.68 -15.38
CA ASP A 145 -9.87 -1.34 -16.46
C ASP A 145 -9.15 -0.73 -17.66
N GLU A 146 -8.11 0.07 -17.44
CA GLU A 146 -7.23 0.58 -18.49
C GLU A 146 -6.49 -0.54 -19.21
N ILE A 147 -5.97 -1.52 -18.48
CA ILE A 147 -5.37 -2.74 -19.05
C ILE A 147 -6.39 -3.49 -19.94
N LYS A 148 -7.65 -3.62 -19.51
CA LYS A 148 -8.70 -4.25 -20.33
C LYS A 148 -8.99 -3.45 -21.60
N VAL A 149 -9.09 -2.12 -21.50
CA VAL A 149 -9.30 -1.24 -22.65
C VAL A 149 -8.10 -1.30 -23.61
N PHE A 150 -6.89 -1.35 -23.06
CA PHE A 150 -5.66 -1.51 -23.82
C PHE A 150 -5.68 -2.78 -24.66
N TYR A 151 -5.98 -3.94 -24.08
CA TYR A 151 -6.06 -5.19 -24.84
C TYR A 151 -7.22 -5.24 -25.84
N ARG A 152 -8.35 -4.57 -25.56
CA ARG A 152 -9.46 -4.47 -26.52
C ARG A 152 -9.11 -3.60 -27.73
N LYS A 153 -8.40 -2.50 -27.52
CA LYS A 153 -7.99 -1.57 -28.60
C LYS A 153 -6.77 -2.07 -29.36
N ASN A 154 -5.91 -2.82 -28.69
CA ASN A 154 -4.65 -3.33 -29.21
C ASN A 154 -4.68 -4.86 -29.11
N ASP A 155 -5.49 -5.50 -29.96
CA ASP A 155 -5.47 -6.96 -30.09
C ASP A 155 -4.09 -7.39 -30.61
N LEU A 156 -3.23 -7.78 -29.68
CA LEU A 156 -1.89 -8.27 -29.91
C LEU A 156 -1.85 -9.42 -30.91
N GLY A 157 -2.85 -10.31 -30.90
CA GLY A 157 -2.93 -11.41 -31.84
C GLY A 157 -3.15 -10.91 -33.27
N THR A 158 -4.10 -9.99 -33.43
CA THR A 158 -4.38 -9.36 -34.73
C THR A 158 -3.21 -8.51 -35.22
N MET A 159 -2.56 -7.74 -34.34
CA MET A 159 -1.38 -6.94 -34.69
C MET A 159 -0.18 -7.82 -35.06
N LEU A 160 0.14 -8.84 -34.28
CA LEU A 160 1.26 -9.75 -34.60
C LEU A 160 1.02 -10.50 -35.91
N ASN A 161 -0.20 -10.95 -36.17
CA ASN A 161 -0.58 -11.57 -37.44
C ASN A 161 -0.50 -10.59 -38.62
N PHE A 162 -0.90 -9.33 -38.41
CA PHE A 162 -0.80 -8.26 -39.42
C PHE A 162 0.67 -7.90 -39.72
N LEU A 163 1.50 -7.75 -38.69
CA LEU A 163 2.93 -7.47 -38.82
C LEU A 163 3.68 -8.62 -39.54
N GLN A 164 3.27 -9.88 -39.30
CA GLN A 164 3.76 -11.06 -40.01
C GLN A 164 3.28 -11.11 -41.46
N GLY A 165 2.00 -10.80 -41.72
CA GLY A 165 1.41 -10.75 -43.06
C GLY A 165 2.05 -9.71 -43.98
N LEU A 166 2.41 -8.54 -43.42
CA LEU A 166 3.18 -7.51 -44.15
C LEU A 166 4.62 -7.92 -44.46
N GLY A 167 5.17 -8.93 -43.78
CA GLY A 167 6.49 -9.50 -44.08
C GLY A 167 6.45 -10.66 -45.08
N GLY A 168 5.27 -11.01 -45.61
CA GLY A 168 5.00 -12.33 -46.18
C GLY A 168 4.67 -12.41 -47.67
N THR A 169 4.85 -11.35 -48.47
CA THR A 169 4.57 -11.42 -49.92
C THR A 169 5.80 -11.55 -50.83
N GLU A 170 7.03 -11.53 -50.31
CA GLU A 170 8.24 -11.77 -51.12
C GLU A 170 9.13 -12.94 -50.66
N ALA A 171 8.75 -13.70 -49.62
CA ALA A 171 9.57 -14.82 -49.14
C ALA A 171 9.22 -16.19 -49.77
N TYR A 172 8.28 -16.27 -50.71
CA TYR A 172 7.90 -17.56 -51.33
C TYR A 172 8.76 -17.98 -52.53
N LYS A 173 9.84 -17.26 -52.87
CA LYS A 173 10.76 -17.65 -53.95
C LYS A 173 12.22 -17.36 -53.65
N SER A 174 12.73 -17.77 -52.50
CA SER A 174 14.18 -17.95 -52.35
C SER A 174 14.52 -18.87 -51.19
N GLY A 175 14.88 -20.11 -51.55
CA GLY A 175 15.91 -20.88 -50.85
C GLY A 175 15.50 -21.48 -49.50
N HIS A 176 15.67 -22.80 -49.43
CA HIS A 176 15.82 -23.56 -48.20
C HIS A 176 16.72 -22.83 -47.18
N MET A 177 16.11 -22.18 -46.19
CA MET A 177 16.72 -21.99 -44.88
C MET A 177 15.73 -22.49 -43.82
N GLU A 178 16.15 -23.60 -43.24
CA GLU A 178 15.55 -24.32 -42.14
C GLU A 178 15.50 -23.40 -40.91
N GLY A 179 14.39 -22.69 -40.79
CA GLY A 179 14.09 -21.79 -39.68
C GLY A 179 12.59 -21.61 -39.58
N GLY A 180 11.85 -22.74 -39.66
CA GLY A 180 10.41 -22.75 -39.43
C GLY A 180 10.15 -22.10 -38.07
N LEU A 181 9.64 -20.87 -38.12
CA LEU A 181 9.28 -20.08 -36.96
C LEU A 181 8.34 -20.92 -36.09
N ASN A 182 8.89 -21.43 -34.99
CA ASN A 182 8.16 -22.27 -34.08
C ASN A 182 6.95 -21.47 -33.55
N PRO A 183 5.70 -21.91 -33.75
CA PRO A 183 4.51 -21.22 -33.23
C PRO A 183 4.61 -20.89 -31.73
N GLN A 184 5.40 -21.67 -31.00
CA GLN A 184 5.69 -21.42 -29.59
C GLN A 184 6.48 -20.14 -29.32
N ALA A 185 7.32 -19.66 -30.25
CA ALA A 185 8.07 -18.42 -30.09
C ALA A 185 7.14 -17.19 -30.12
N GLY A 186 6.09 -17.21 -30.95
CA GLY A 186 5.07 -16.16 -31.01
C GLY A 186 4.24 -16.10 -29.73
N ILE A 187 3.82 -17.25 -29.20
CA ILE A 187 3.06 -17.36 -27.93
C ILE A 187 3.92 -16.89 -26.75
N GLN A 188 5.22 -17.23 -26.72
CA GLN A 188 6.13 -16.77 -25.66
C GLN A 188 6.38 -15.26 -25.73
N LEU A 189 6.46 -14.67 -26.93
CA LEU A 189 6.60 -13.23 -27.11
C LEU A 189 5.32 -12.51 -26.65
N GLU A 190 4.14 -13.01 -27.03
CA GLU A 190 2.86 -12.45 -26.57
C GLU A 190 2.76 -12.47 -25.05
N LYS A 191 3.13 -13.59 -24.42
CA LYS A 191 3.11 -13.72 -22.95
C LYS A 191 4.04 -12.72 -22.26
N LYS A 192 5.24 -12.47 -22.81
CA LYS A 192 6.19 -11.45 -22.29
C LYS A 192 5.72 -10.01 -22.54
N MET A 193 4.83 -9.80 -23.51
CA MET A 193 4.31 -8.49 -23.85
C MET A 193 3.08 -8.09 -23.04
N ARG A 194 2.44 -9.04 -22.35
CA ARG A 194 1.28 -8.77 -21.51
C ARG A 194 1.70 -8.09 -20.20
N VAL A 195 1.01 -7.00 -19.89
CA VAL A 195 0.97 -6.36 -18.58
C VAL A 195 -0.17 -6.96 -17.76
N GLU A 196 0.11 -7.33 -16.51
CA GLU A 196 -0.88 -7.81 -15.55
C GLU A 196 -1.21 -6.71 -14.54
N PRO A 197 -2.47 -6.63 -14.07
CA PRO A 197 -2.84 -5.66 -13.05
C PRO A 197 -2.12 -5.98 -11.72
N PRO A 198 -1.78 -4.95 -10.92
CA PRO A 198 -1.16 -5.16 -9.63
C PRO A 198 -2.11 -5.87 -8.65
N PRO A 199 -1.56 -6.54 -7.63
CA PRO A 199 -2.37 -7.20 -6.61
C PRO A 199 -3.24 -6.18 -5.84
N PRO A 200 -4.41 -6.62 -5.34
CA PRO A 200 -5.29 -5.76 -4.56
C PRO A 200 -4.60 -5.16 -3.32
N ALA A 201 -4.96 -3.94 -2.96
CA ALA A 201 -4.37 -3.26 -1.81
C ALA A 201 -4.66 -4.01 -0.50
N GLU A 202 -5.79 -4.71 -0.41
CA GLU A 202 -6.15 -5.50 0.78
C GLU A 202 -5.29 -6.77 0.97
N GLU A 203 -4.61 -7.24 -0.08
CA GLU A 203 -3.65 -8.35 0.01
C GLU A 203 -2.28 -7.88 0.49
N LEU A 204 -1.92 -6.63 0.18
CA LEU A 204 -0.62 -6.03 0.53
C LEU A 204 -0.63 -5.31 1.88
N LEU A 205 -1.79 -4.76 2.28
CA LEU A 205 -1.95 -3.93 3.46
C LEU A 205 -3.00 -4.54 4.41
N PRO A 206 -2.76 -4.54 5.73
CA PRO A 206 -3.69 -5.11 6.69
C PRO A 206 -4.97 -4.29 6.78
N VAL A 207 -6.12 -4.97 6.79
CA VAL A 207 -7.43 -4.34 6.97
C VAL A 207 -7.65 -4.07 8.46
N ILE A 208 -7.70 -2.80 8.84
CA ILE A 208 -7.90 -2.37 10.23
C ILE A 208 -9.36 -1.98 10.46
N PRO A 209 -10.05 -2.56 11.47
CA PRO A 209 -11.43 -2.19 11.78
C PRO A 209 -11.51 -0.74 12.27
N ARG A 210 -12.68 -0.12 12.14
CA ARG A 210 -12.88 1.24 12.64
C ARG A 210 -12.76 1.24 14.16
N VAL A 211 -11.96 2.16 14.66
CA VAL A 211 -11.81 2.37 16.08
C VAL A 211 -12.97 3.21 16.60
N THR A 212 -13.47 2.89 17.78
CA THR A 212 -14.59 3.61 18.39
C THR A 212 -14.18 5.04 18.74
N PRO A 213 -14.92 6.10 18.35
CA PRO A 213 -14.50 7.47 18.64
C PRO A 213 -14.35 7.75 20.15
N LEU A 214 -13.37 8.57 20.52
CA LEU A 214 -13.09 8.92 21.91
C LEU A 214 -14.34 9.40 22.66
N ALA A 215 -15.21 10.18 22.01
CA ALA A 215 -16.44 10.68 22.60
C ALA A 215 -17.34 9.58 23.21
N LYS A 216 -17.35 8.37 22.61
CA LYS A 216 -18.16 7.23 23.07
C LYS A 216 -17.49 6.45 24.21
N ILE A 217 -16.16 6.38 24.21
CA ILE A 217 -15.42 5.53 25.16
C ILE A 217 -14.68 6.32 26.25
N LYS A 218 -14.70 7.65 26.24
CA LYS A 218 -13.94 8.52 27.16
C LYS A 218 -14.15 8.16 28.63
N GLY A 219 -15.39 7.86 29.03
CA GLY A 219 -15.73 7.47 30.41
C GLY A 219 -15.08 6.14 30.80
N PRO A 220 -15.38 5.03 30.11
CA PRO A 220 -14.73 3.74 30.34
C PRO A 220 -13.20 3.79 30.22
N LEU A 221 -12.66 4.51 29.23
CA LEU A 221 -11.23 4.64 29.00
C LEU A 221 -10.54 5.33 30.18
N LYS A 222 -11.13 6.37 30.76
CA LYS A 222 -10.60 7.01 31.97
C LYS A 222 -10.45 6.03 33.13
N LYS A 223 -11.38 5.08 33.31
CA LYS A 223 -11.29 4.06 34.37
C LYS A 223 -10.09 3.14 34.16
N ILE A 224 -9.82 2.74 32.92
CA ILE A 224 -8.63 1.94 32.55
C ILE A 224 -7.36 2.75 32.84
N ILE A 225 -7.33 4.01 32.41
CA ILE A 225 -6.21 4.94 32.62
C ILE A 225 -5.92 5.15 34.12
N ASP A 226 -6.96 5.30 34.95
CA ASP A 226 -6.81 5.48 36.40
C ASP A 226 -6.14 4.25 37.04
N ARG A 227 -6.53 3.05 36.63
CA ARG A 227 -5.89 1.80 37.07
C ARG A 227 -4.44 1.70 36.59
N ALA A 228 -4.19 2.03 35.32
CA ALA A 228 -2.84 2.03 34.76
C ALA A 228 -1.92 3.02 35.50
N TYR A 229 -2.42 4.21 35.83
CA TYR A 229 -1.66 5.21 36.57
C TYR A 229 -1.26 4.71 37.97
N ALA A 230 -2.15 4.00 38.67
CA ALA A 230 -1.84 3.40 39.96
C ALA A 230 -0.71 2.34 39.87
N LEU A 231 -0.59 1.63 38.76
CA LEU A 231 0.45 0.61 38.50
C LEU A 231 1.79 1.20 38.03
N GLN A 232 1.80 2.46 37.59
CA GLN A 232 2.99 3.16 37.08
C GLN A 232 3.90 3.71 38.20
N GLY A 233 3.44 3.76 39.46
CA GLY A 233 4.25 4.18 40.61
C GLY A 233 4.75 5.62 40.46
N ASP A 234 6.07 5.81 40.25
CA ASP A 234 6.75 7.11 40.17
C ASP A 234 7.13 7.63 38.77
N LEU A 235 6.66 6.99 37.69
CA LEU A 235 6.87 7.48 36.33
C LEU A 235 6.39 8.94 36.08
N ASP A 236 7.30 9.90 35.88
CA ASP A 236 6.97 11.21 35.28
C ASP A 236 7.24 11.17 33.77
N LEU A 237 6.22 11.52 32.98
CA LEU A 237 6.33 11.57 31.52
C LEU A 237 7.40 12.56 31.05
N LYS A 238 7.74 13.57 31.85
CA LYS A 238 8.81 14.51 31.56
C LYS A 238 10.17 13.85 31.38
N ASP A 239 10.39 12.67 31.94
CA ASP A 239 11.67 11.96 31.82
C ASP A 239 11.70 11.03 30.60
N LEU A 240 10.53 10.71 30.04
CA LEU A 240 10.40 9.86 28.84
C LEU A 240 10.41 10.67 27.53
N VAL A 241 10.00 11.93 27.58
CA VAL A 241 9.80 12.77 26.39
C VAL A 241 11.02 13.62 26.05
N ARG A 242 12.02 13.71 26.95
CA ARG A 242 13.28 14.41 26.68
C ARG A 242 14.00 13.75 25.49
N PRO A 243 14.57 14.57 24.58
CA PRO A 243 15.34 14.07 23.44
C PRO A 243 16.58 13.28 23.86
#